data_AF-A0A925RJJ8-F1
#
_entry.id   AF-A0A925RJJ8-F1
#
_cell.length_a   1.000
_cell.length_b   1.000
_cell.length_c   1.000
_cell.angle_alpha   90.00
_cell.angle_beta   90.00
_cell.angle_gamma   90.00
#
_symmetry.space_group_name_H-M   'P 1'
#
loop_
_entity.id
_entity.type
_entity.pdbx_description
1 polymer ?
#
loop_
_entity_poly.entity_id
_entity_poly.type
_entity_poly.pdbx_seq_one_letter_code
_entity_poly.pdbx_strand_id
1 'polypeptide(L)'
;MAALDPGTEELFLGIAHALFVNRLHVLRLTEIVRLGIRPDPSDQNMDVPPEVDRELISQAFAYVQRHFPPTFTPKIDAAKARWVRLA
;
A
#
# COMPACT_ATOMS: atom_id res chain seq x y z
N MET A 1 6.86 4.64 27.28
CA MET A 1 5.46 4.69 26.78
C MET A 1 4.78 3.41 27.18
N ALA A 2 3.58 3.47 27.76
CA ALA A 2 2.79 2.27 28.02
C ALA A 2 2.50 1.54 26.70
N ALA A 3 2.48 0.20 26.73
CA ALA A 3 2.06 -0.58 25.57
C ALA A 3 0.61 -0.20 25.22
N LEU A 4 0.33 0.02 23.93
CA LEU A 4 -1.04 0.17 23.45
C LEU A 4 -1.80 -1.12 23.75
N ASP A 5 -3.08 -1.02 24.09
CA ASP A 5 -3.92 -2.20 24.17
C ASP A 5 -4.05 -2.84 22.77
N PRO A 6 -4.23 -4.17 22.69
CA PRO A 6 -4.24 -4.88 21.42
C PRO A 6 -5.30 -4.38 20.42
N GLY A 7 -6.46 -3.94 20.90
CA GLY A 7 -7.55 -3.47 20.03
C GLY A 7 -7.20 -2.14 19.36
N THR A 8 -6.62 -1.20 20.12
CA THR A 8 -6.14 0.06 19.56
C THR A 8 -5.01 -0.17 18.56
N GLU A 9 -4.12 -1.13 18.83
CA GLU A 9 -3.06 -1.49 17.90
C GLU A 9 -3.58 -2.06 16.58
N GLU A 10 -4.56 -2.98 16.63
CA GLU A 10 -5.22 -3.51 15.44
C GLU A 10 -5.91 -2.41 14.64
N LEU A 11 -6.58 -1.46 15.31
CA LEU A 11 -7.19 -0.32 14.66
C LEU A 11 -6.14 0.50 13.88
N PHE A 12 -4.99 0.79 14.50
CA PHE A 12 -3.91 1.52 13.82
C PHE A 12 -3.34 0.75 12.63
N LEU A 13 -3.17 -0.57 12.75
CA LEU A 13 -2.74 -1.40 11.62
C LEU A 13 -3.80 -1.44 10.50
N GLY A 14 -5.08 -1.43 10.84
CA GLY A 14 -6.19 -1.30 9.89
C GLY A 14 -6.15 0.03 9.14
N ILE A 15 -5.93 1.14 9.86
CA ILE A 15 -5.77 2.48 9.27
C ILE A 15 -4.53 2.52 8.37
N ALA A 16 -3.40 1.95 8.81
CA ALA A 16 -2.18 1.86 8.02
C ALA A 16 -2.40 1.09 6.71
N HIS A 17 -3.13 -0.02 6.76
CA HIS A 17 -3.50 -0.79 5.57
C HIS A 17 -4.39 0.01 4.62
N ALA A 18 -5.42 0.70 5.14
CA ALA A 18 -6.29 1.55 4.31
C ALA A 18 -5.51 2.69 3.64
N LEU A 19 -4.55 3.31 4.34
CA LEU A 19 -3.67 4.33 3.77
C LEU A 19 -2.73 3.75 2.70
N PHE A 20 -2.19 2.54 2.92
CA PHE A 20 -1.37 1.84 1.94
C PHE A 20 -2.15 1.59 0.65
N VAL A 21 -3.34 0.98 0.73
CA VAL A 21 -4.17 0.65 -0.44
C VAL A 21 -4.55 1.93 -1.20
N ASN A 22 -5.00 2.96 -0.51
CA ASN A 22 -5.36 4.23 -1.15
C ASN A 22 -4.15 4.89 -1.82
N ARG A 23 -2.99 4.91 -1.16
CA ARG A 23 -1.78 5.50 -1.75
C ARG A 23 -1.32 4.71 -2.97
N LEU A 24 -1.31 3.39 -2.89
CA LEU A 24 -0.94 2.52 -4.02
C LEU A 24 -1.89 2.68 -5.20
N HIS A 25 -3.20 2.76 -4.94
CA HIS A 25 -4.20 2.98 -5.99
C HIS A 25 -3.96 4.30 -6.75
N VAL A 26 -3.74 5.40 -6.03
CA VAL A 26 -3.46 6.71 -6.67
C VAL A 26 -2.14 6.69 -7.47
N LEU A 27 -1.11 6.03 -6.95
CA LEU A 27 0.16 5.85 -7.66
C LEU A 27 -0.05 5.06 -8.96
N ARG A 28 -0.78 3.93 -8.91
CA ARG A 28 -1.10 3.11 -10.08
C ARG A 28 -1.89 3.91 -11.12
N LEU A 29 -2.93 4.66 -10.70
CA LEU A 29 -3.70 5.52 -11.60
C LEU A 29 -2.83 6.57 -12.30
N THR A 30 -1.89 7.16 -11.55
CA THR A 30 -0.94 8.15 -12.11
C THR A 30 -0.09 7.50 -13.21
N GLU A 31 0.44 6.31 -12.95
CA GLU A 31 1.27 5.58 -13.91
C GLU A 31 0.47 5.04 -15.11
N ILE A 32 -0.77 4.60 -14.91
CA ILE A 32 -1.70 4.24 -15.99
C ILE A 32 -1.87 5.39 -16.97
N VAL A 33 -2.13 6.59 -16.46
CA VAL A 33 -2.28 7.79 -17.29
C VAL A 33 -0.95 8.17 -17.95
N ARG A 34 0.16 8.16 -17.20
CA ARG A 34 1.49 8.52 -17.70
C ARG A 34 1.96 7.60 -18.83
N LEU A 35 1.69 6.31 -18.71
CA LEU A 35 2.08 5.27 -19.69
C LEU A 35 1.04 5.10 -20.81
N GLY A 36 -0.13 5.74 -20.69
CA GLY A 36 -1.20 5.59 -21.68
C GLY A 36 -1.80 4.19 -21.74
N ILE A 37 -1.79 3.46 -20.62
CA ILE A 37 -2.32 2.11 -20.52
C ILE A 37 -3.83 2.13 -20.81
N ARG A 38 -4.28 1.22 -21.66
CA ARG A 38 -5.68 1.03 -22.01
C ARG A 38 -6.25 -0.18 -21.26
N PRO A 39 -7.57 -0.19 -20.98
CA PRO A 39 -8.22 -1.37 -20.42
C PRO A 39 -7.99 -2.60 -21.30
N ASP A 40 -7.68 -3.73 -20.67
CA ASP A 40 -7.62 -5.00 -21.36
C ASP A 40 -9.02 -5.36 -21.92
N PRO A 41 -9.14 -5.76 -23.20
CA PRO A 41 -10.45 -6.06 -23.78
C PRO A 41 -11.21 -7.22 -23.09
N SER A 42 -10.51 -8.13 -22.41
CA SER A 42 -11.08 -9.34 -21.83
C SER A 42 -11.69 -9.12 -20.45
N ASP A 43 -11.04 -8.34 -19.58
CA ASP A 43 -11.46 -8.13 -18.19
C ASP A 43 -11.57 -6.65 -17.78
N GLN A 44 -11.21 -5.73 -18.68
CA GLN A 44 -11.19 -4.28 -18.47
C GLN A 44 -10.17 -3.80 -17.41
N ASN A 45 -9.23 -4.64 -16.99
CA ASN A 45 -8.17 -4.26 -16.05
C ASN A 45 -7.12 -3.39 -16.75
N MET A 46 -6.44 -2.56 -15.95
CA MET A 46 -5.36 -1.67 -16.41
C MET A 46 -4.15 -1.86 -15.52
N ASP A 47 -3.38 -2.91 -15.81
CA ASP A 47 -2.23 -3.26 -15.01
C ASP A 47 -0.99 -2.48 -15.43
N VAL A 48 -0.32 -1.87 -14.46
CA VAL A 48 1.00 -1.27 -14.68
C VAL A 48 2.06 -2.38 -14.82
N PRO A 49 3.17 -2.14 -15.55
CA PRO A 49 4.23 -3.13 -15.66
C PRO A 49 4.76 -3.59 -14.29
N PRO A 50 5.11 -4.89 -14.11
CA PRO A 50 5.48 -5.44 -12.80
C PRO A 50 6.68 -4.75 -12.10
N GLU A 51 7.63 -4.24 -12.87
CA GLU A 51 8.75 -3.43 -12.37
C GLU A 51 8.29 -2.08 -11.82
N VAL A 52 7.34 -1.43 -12.49
CA VAL A 52 6.74 -0.18 -12.01
C VAL A 52 5.92 -0.48 -10.76
N ASP A 53 5.09 -1.51 -10.78
CA ASP A 53 4.24 -1.86 -9.62
C ASP A 53 5.05 -2.10 -8.35
N ARG A 54 6.17 -2.83 -8.47
CA ARG A 54 7.09 -3.08 -7.34
C ARG A 54 7.64 -1.78 -6.75
N GLU A 55 7.97 -0.80 -7.60
CA GLU A 55 8.41 0.51 -7.16
C GLU A 55 7.28 1.27 -6.44
N LEU A 56 6.08 1.28 -7.03
CA LEU A 56 4.91 1.96 -6.44
C LEU A 56 4.53 1.36 -5.08
N ILE A 57 4.59 0.03 -4.93
CA ILE A 57 4.39 -0.66 -3.66
C ILE A 57 5.41 -0.16 -2.63
N SER A 58 6.69 -0.07 -3.01
CA SER A 58 7.74 0.45 -2.13
C SER A 58 7.46 1.89 -1.68
N GLN A 59 7.06 2.75 -2.61
CA GLN A 59 6.69 4.14 -2.33
C GLN A 59 5.46 4.24 -1.40
N ALA A 60 4.46 3.38 -1.59
CA ALA A 60 3.27 3.34 -0.74
C ALA A 60 3.60 2.91 0.71
N PHE A 61 4.48 1.92 0.91
CA PHE A 61 4.95 1.56 2.24
C PHE A 61 5.75 2.69 2.91
N ALA A 62 6.68 3.30 2.17
CA ALA A 62 7.46 4.43 2.68
C ALA A 62 6.55 5.61 3.10
N TYR A 63 5.47 5.85 2.34
CA TYR A 63 4.45 6.82 2.70
C TYR A 63 3.79 6.49 4.03
N VAL A 64 3.32 5.25 4.24
CA VAL A 64 2.68 4.85 5.51
C VAL A 64 3.65 4.94 6.67
N GLN A 65 4.88 4.43 6.53
CA GLN A 65 5.90 4.49 7.60
C GLN A 65 6.24 5.93 8.00
N ARG A 66 6.21 6.89 7.06
CA ARG A 66 6.43 8.31 7.35
C ARG A 66 5.29 8.95 8.16
N HIS A 67 4.07 8.44 8.05
CA HIS A 67 2.89 9.01 8.72
C HIS A 67 2.54 8.29 10.03
N PHE A 68 3.18 7.16 10.33
CA PHE A 68 2.99 6.41 11.56
C PHE A 68 4.17 6.60 12.52
N PRO A 69 3.93 6.46 13.84
CA PRO A 69 5.01 6.45 14.81
C PRO A 69 6.06 5.36 14.47
N PRO A 70 7.37 5.60 14.64
CA PRO A 70 8.41 4.64 14.29
C PRO A 70 8.26 3.27 14.97
N THR A 71 7.59 3.21 16.12
CA THR A 71 7.28 1.99 16.87
C THR A 71 6.36 1.01 16.10
N PHE A 72 5.63 1.48 15.08
CA PHE A 72 4.81 0.63 14.22
C PHE A 72 5.57 0.05 13.04
N THR A 73 6.79 0.54 12.73
CA THR A 73 7.58 0.08 11.57
C THR A 73 7.75 -1.44 11.51
N PRO A 74 8.16 -2.14 12.60
CA PRO A 74 8.33 -3.59 12.54
C PRO A 74 7.02 -4.34 12.27
N LYS A 75 5.89 -3.80 12.72
CA LYS A 75 4.56 -4.40 12.56
C LYS A 75 4.03 -4.19 11.14
N ILE A 76 4.28 -3.02 10.57
CA ILE A 76 4.00 -2.70 9.17
C ILE A 76 4.84 -3.61 8.25
N ASP A 77 6.13 -3.76 8.55
CA ASP A 77 7.03 -4.63 7.78
C ASP A 77 6.59 -6.10 7.83
N ALA A 78 6.18 -6.60 9.00
CA ALA A 78 5.63 -7.95 9.14
C ALA A 78 4.32 -8.15 8.37
N ALA A 79 3.50 -7.11 8.21
CA ALA A 79 2.25 -7.16 7.47
C ALA A 79 2.43 -7.01 5.94
N LYS A 80 3.60 -6.57 5.48
CA LYS A 80 3.87 -6.22 4.07
C LYS A 80 3.49 -7.29 3.07
N ALA A 81 3.95 -8.53 3.28
CA ALA A 81 3.66 -9.64 2.39
C ALA A 81 2.14 -9.94 2.30
N ARG A 82 1.43 -9.79 3.42
CA ARG A 82 -0.03 -10.00 3.47
C ARG A 82 -0.76 -8.91 2.68
N TRP A 83 -0.37 -7.65 2.85
CA TRP A 83 -1.02 -6.51 2.18
C TRP A 83 -0.79 -6.54 0.68
N VAL A 84 0.44 -6.83 0.23
CA VAL A 84 0.76 -6.92 -1.20
C VAL A 84 -0.05 -8.03 -1.90
N ARG A 85 -0.34 -9.14 -1.23
CA ARG A 85 -1.16 -10.23 -1.81
C ARG A 85 -2.64 -9.85 -1.97
N LEU A 86 -3.13 -8.90 -1.17
CA LEU A 86 -4.54 -8.51 -1.14
C LEU A 86 -4.83 -7.26 -1.99
N ALA A 87 -3.79 -6.59 -2.49
CA ALA A 87 -3.84 -5.35 -3.25
C ALA A 87 -3.44 -5.58 -4.70
#